data_AF-A0A1H6IZC8-F1
#
_entry.id   AF-A0A1H6IZC8-F1
#
_cell.length_a   1.000
_cell.length_b   1.000
_cell.length_c   1.000
_cell.angle_alpha   90.00
_cell.angle_beta   90.00
_cell.angle_gamma   90.00
#
_symmetry.space_group_name_H-M   'P 1'
#
loop_
_entity.id
_entity.type
_entity.pdbx_description
1 polymer ?
#
loop_
_entity_poly.entity_id
_entity_poly.type
_entity_poly.pdbx_seq_one_letter_code
_entity_poly.pdbx_strand_id
1 'polypeptide(L)'
;MKVTKSNSSALPAPAVAIAVALTAGTLGVGYWALGLATMLIFTAGFVGGLLLWLVRPDGGTWADIRAPYWMALTLFVIHRVEEKQMEFFAFLAEVTGVPTPAVTSVPVVLLVVVSAGAWLLVPVLMQRRRPIGRYLAWTFFASMGLTELAHFLVFPWLDPTGAGYVPGMWSVIALAPAAWWGMWRLARAPSIT
;
A
#
# COMPACT_ATOMS: atom_id res chain seq x y z
N MET A 1 25.75 20.97 30.28
CA MET A 1 24.51 21.42 29.59
C MET A 1 23.78 20.18 29.09
N LYS A 2 22.69 19.78 29.74
CA LYS A 2 21.93 18.57 29.39
C LYS A 2 20.93 18.98 28.31
N VAL A 3 21.18 18.62 27.06
CA VAL A 3 20.21 18.84 25.98
C VAL A 3 19.03 17.93 26.26
N THR A 4 17.94 18.50 26.77
CA THR A 4 16.64 17.85 26.83
C THR A 4 16.19 17.63 25.38
N LYS A 5 16.26 16.39 24.90
CA LYS A 5 15.45 15.98 23.75
C LYS A 5 14.00 16.24 24.14
N SER A 6 13.39 17.23 23.49
CA SER A 6 11.94 17.39 23.48
C SER A 6 11.37 16.06 22.98
N ASN A 7 10.82 15.28 23.90
CA ASN A 7 10.07 14.08 23.59
C ASN A 7 8.69 14.50 23.08
N SER A 8 8.25 13.84 22.01
CA SER A 8 6.92 13.84 21.38
C SER A 8 6.53 15.06 20.53
N SER A 9 6.89 15.02 19.26
CA SER A 9 6.04 15.52 18.18
C SER A 9 4.80 14.61 18.07
N ALA A 10 3.83 14.80 18.95
CA ALA A 10 2.56 14.09 18.85
C ALA A 10 1.93 14.39 17.46
N LEU A 11 1.50 13.34 16.76
CA LEU A 11 0.80 13.51 15.49
C LEU A 11 -0.44 14.39 15.69
N PRO A 12 -0.71 15.38 14.81
CA PRO A 12 -1.92 16.18 14.93
C PRO A 12 -3.16 15.29 14.86
N ALA A 13 -4.07 15.41 15.83
CA ALA A 13 -5.31 14.63 15.88
C ALA A 13 -6.11 14.64 14.56
N PRO A 14 -6.22 15.78 13.82
CA PRO A 14 -6.88 15.79 12.52
C PRO A 14 -6.20 14.89 11.48
N ALA A 15 -4.86 14.82 11.48
CA ALA A 15 -4.12 13.98 10.53
C ALA A 15 -4.36 12.49 10.82
N VAL A 16 -4.40 12.11 12.10
CA VAL A 16 -4.72 10.73 12.52
C VAL A 16 -6.16 10.38 12.14
N ALA A 17 -7.12 11.26 12.41
CA ALA A 17 -8.52 11.03 12.05
C ALA A 17 -8.71 10.84 10.54
N ILE A 18 -8.07 11.68 9.71
CA ILE A 18 -8.09 11.55 8.25
C ILE A 18 -7.45 10.22 7.81
N ALA A 19 -6.31 9.83 8.38
CA ALA A 19 -5.64 8.59 8.05
C ALA A 19 -6.49 7.36 8.40
N VAL A 20 -7.13 7.36 9.58
CA VAL A 20 -8.06 6.30 10.00
C VAL A 20 -9.26 6.24 9.06
N ALA A 21 -9.86 7.38 8.73
CA ALA A 21 -11.00 7.44 7.81
C ALA A 21 -10.65 6.96 6.40
N LEU A 22 -9.47 7.33 5.88
CA LEU A 22 -8.98 6.86 4.58
C LEU A 22 -8.73 5.35 4.58
N THR A 23 -8.08 4.81 5.63
CA THR A 23 -7.87 3.37 5.77
C THR A 23 -9.21 2.64 5.85
N ALA A 24 -10.10 3.03 6.77
CA ALA A 24 -11.41 2.40 6.93
C ALA A 24 -12.28 2.51 5.66
N GLY A 25 -12.29 3.67 5.01
CA GLY A 25 -13.00 3.90 3.76
C GLY A 25 -12.46 3.02 2.64
N THR A 26 -11.15 2.89 2.51
CA THR A 26 -10.52 2.01 1.51
C THR A 26 -10.88 0.55 1.75
N LEU A 27 -10.86 0.08 3.01
CA LEU A 27 -11.27 -1.28 3.35
C LEU A 27 -12.76 -1.53 3.09
N GLY A 28 -13.62 -0.58 3.45
CA GLY A 28 -15.07 -0.67 3.19
C GLY A 28 -15.38 -0.74 1.69
N VAL A 29 -14.76 0.14 0.89
CA VAL A 29 -14.93 0.12 -0.58
C VAL A 29 -14.32 -1.14 -1.18
N GLY A 30 -13.18 -1.60 -0.68
CA GLY A 30 -12.55 -2.81 -1.16
C GLY A 30 -13.36 -4.08 -0.83
N TYR A 31 -14.00 -4.15 0.34
CA TYR A 31 -14.98 -5.19 0.65
C TYR A 31 -16.15 -5.16 -0.33
N TRP A 32 -16.69 -3.96 -0.61
CA TRP A 32 -17.78 -3.79 -1.56
C TRP A 32 -17.40 -4.20 -2.99
N ALA A 33 -16.16 -3.92 -3.40
CA ALA A 33 -15.67 -4.20 -4.74
C ALA A 33 -15.26 -5.65 -4.96
N LEU A 34 -14.57 -6.27 -3.98
CA LEU A 34 -13.81 -7.51 -4.17
C LEU A 34 -14.15 -8.59 -3.12
N GLY A 35 -15.08 -8.30 -2.21
CA GLY A 35 -15.51 -9.23 -1.16
C GLY A 35 -14.55 -9.34 0.03
N LEU A 36 -14.91 -10.24 0.95
CA LEU A 36 -14.23 -10.37 2.25
C LEU A 36 -12.79 -10.85 2.14
N ALA A 37 -12.55 -11.93 1.38
CA ALA A 37 -11.25 -12.59 1.30
C ALA A 37 -10.17 -11.63 0.79
N THR A 38 -10.43 -10.97 -0.35
CA THR A 38 -9.50 -10.00 -0.93
C THR A 38 -9.33 -8.80 0.00
N MET A 39 -10.38 -8.35 0.71
CA MET A 39 -10.27 -7.28 1.70
C MET A 39 -9.35 -7.58 2.86
N LEU A 40 -9.41 -8.79 3.40
CA LEU A 40 -8.50 -9.22 4.46
C LEU A 40 -7.04 -9.23 3.98
N ILE A 41 -6.79 -9.52 2.70
CA ILE A 41 -5.43 -9.50 2.13
C ILE A 41 -4.88 -8.08 2.08
N PHE A 42 -5.58 -7.11 1.46
CA PHE A 42 -5.05 -5.74 1.39
C PHE A 42 -5.13 -4.96 2.71
N THR A 43 -5.82 -5.49 3.73
CA THR A 43 -5.74 -4.99 5.11
C THR A 43 -4.28 -4.95 5.61
N ALA A 44 -3.45 -5.92 5.22
CA ALA A 44 -2.03 -5.96 5.60
C ALA A 44 -1.29 -4.66 5.19
N GLY A 45 -1.53 -4.17 3.97
CA GLY A 45 -0.94 -2.93 3.48
C GLY A 45 -1.54 -1.67 4.12
N PHE A 46 -2.87 -1.54 4.15
CA PHE A 46 -3.51 -0.30 4.62
C PHE A 46 -3.46 -0.13 6.14
N VAL A 47 -3.75 -1.19 6.90
CA VAL A 47 -3.66 -1.14 8.36
C VAL A 47 -2.20 -1.23 8.80
N GLY A 48 -1.40 -2.09 8.16
CA GLY A 48 0.04 -2.16 8.45
C GLY A 48 0.73 -0.82 8.23
N GLY A 49 0.47 -0.15 7.10
CA GLY A 49 1.00 1.18 6.83
C GLY A 49 0.52 2.24 7.83
N LEU A 50 -0.75 2.21 8.23
CA LEU A 50 -1.27 3.09 9.30
C LEU A 50 -0.52 2.86 10.61
N LEU A 51 -0.39 1.61 11.05
CA LEU A 51 0.28 1.25 12.30
C LEU A 51 1.77 1.63 12.27
N LEU A 52 2.47 1.35 11.16
CA LEU A 52 3.86 1.73 10.97
C LEU A 52 4.05 3.25 11.05
N TRP A 53 3.14 4.02 10.45
CA TRP A 53 3.16 5.48 10.55
C TRP A 53 2.91 5.98 11.97
N LEU A 54 1.95 5.39 12.70
CA LEU A 54 1.69 5.76 14.11
C LEU A 54 2.91 5.49 15.01
N VAL A 55 3.67 4.42 14.74
CA VAL A 55 4.91 4.09 15.46
C VAL A 55 6.09 4.97 15.00
N ARG A 56 6.15 5.32 13.72
CA ARG A 56 7.22 6.13 13.10
C ARG A 56 6.66 7.35 12.36
N PRO A 57 6.15 8.35 13.10
CA PRO A 57 5.47 9.50 12.50
C PRO A 57 6.39 10.48 11.79
N ASP A 58 7.65 10.63 12.25
CA ASP A 58 8.57 11.70 11.86
C ASP A 58 9.87 11.19 11.22
N GLY A 59 9.73 10.21 10.36
CA GLY A 59 10.83 9.65 9.57
C GLY A 59 11.15 10.40 8.28
N GLY A 60 11.74 9.70 7.32
CA GLY A 60 12.31 10.24 6.07
C GLY A 60 11.49 11.34 5.36
N THR A 61 12.19 12.27 4.74
CA THR A 61 11.61 13.34 3.91
C THR A 61 11.22 12.83 2.52
N TRP A 62 10.58 13.68 1.70
CA TRP A 62 10.37 13.37 0.28
C TRP A 62 11.69 13.08 -0.44
N ALA A 63 12.75 13.86 -0.16
CA ALA A 63 14.05 13.65 -0.78
C ALA A 63 14.61 12.26 -0.46
N ASP A 64 14.35 11.76 0.75
CA ASP A 64 14.82 10.46 1.19
C ASP A 64 14.17 9.29 0.43
N ILE A 65 12.89 9.43 0.10
CA ILE A 65 12.10 8.35 -0.49
C ILE A 65 11.85 8.52 -1.98
N ARG A 66 12.28 9.63 -2.60
CA ARG A 66 11.99 9.94 -4.01
C ARG A 66 12.36 8.78 -4.93
N ALA A 67 13.57 8.24 -4.79
CA ALA A 67 14.04 7.13 -5.61
C ALA A 67 13.22 5.83 -5.39
N PRO A 68 13.10 5.28 -4.15
CA PRO A 68 12.30 4.07 -3.94
C PRO A 68 10.82 4.28 -4.29
N TYR A 69 10.27 5.48 -4.11
CA TYR A 69 8.88 5.77 -4.45
C TYR A 69 8.62 5.63 -5.95
N TRP A 70 9.41 6.30 -6.79
CA TRP A 70 9.23 6.20 -8.25
C TRP A 70 9.55 4.80 -8.79
N MET A 71 10.53 4.13 -8.19
CA MET A 71 10.85 2.74 -8.52
C MET A 71 9.67 1.81 -8.20
N ALA A 72 9.16 1.85 -6.97
CA ALA A 72 8.02 1.04 -6.55
C ALA A 72 6.75 1.38 -7.35
N LEU A 73 6.50 2.66 -7.67
CA LEU A 73 5.33 3.05 -8.47
C LEU A 73 5.41 2.50 -9.90
N THR A 74 6.60 2.54 -10.50
CA THR A 74 6.84 1.97 -11.84
C THR A 74 6.65 0.45 -11.82
N LEU A 75 7.23 -0.22 -10.82
CA LEU A 75 7.08 -1.66 -10.63
C LEU A 75 5.63 -2.06 -10.32
N PHE A 76 4.88 -1.22 -9.60
CA PHE A 76 3.45 -1.43 -9.36
C PHE A 76 2.64 -1.35 -10.66
N VAL A 77 2.96 -0.41 -11.56
CA VAL A 77 2.31 -0.35 -12.88
C VAL A 77 2.64 -1.61 -13.68
N ILE A 78 3.89 -2.06 -13.68
CA ILE A 78 4.29 -3.33 -14.33
C ILE A 78 3.52 -4.52 -13.72
N HIS A 79 3.42 -4.57 -12.40
CA HIS A 79 2.67 -5.59 -11.68
C HIS A 79 1.20 -5.62 -12.08
N ARG A 80 0.53 -4.47 -12.14
CA ARG A 80 -0.86 -4.36 -12.63
C ARG A 80 -1.02 -4.78 -14.09
N VAL A 81 -0.01 -4.56 -14.93
CA VAL A 81 -0.01 -5.04 -16.33
C VAL A 81 0.12 -6.56 -16.38
N GLU A 82 1.03 -7.15 -15.61
CA GLU A 82 1.17 -8.61 -15.48
C GLU A 82 -0.13 -9.25 -15.01
N GLU A 83 -0.69 -8.79 -13.89
CA GLU A 83 -1.95 -9.28 -13.35
C GLU A 83 -3.09 -9.22 -14.38
N LYS A 84 -3.16 -8.13 -15.16
CA LYS A 84 -4.18 -7.99 -16.20
C LYS A 84 -3.96 -8.96 -17.36
N GLN A 85 -2.73 -9.09 -17.86
CA GLN A 85 -2.41 -9.96 -19.00
C GLN A 85 -2.55 -11.44 -18.66
N MET A 86 -2.28 -11.80 -17.39
CA MET A 86 -2.32 -13.17 -16.89
C MET A 86 -3.63 -13.49 -16.13
N GLU A 87 -4.65 -12.62 -16.26
CA GLU A 87 -6.01 -12.84 -15.76
C GLU A 87 -6.15 -13.05 -14.24
N PHE A 88 -5.38 -12.31 -13.43
CA PHE A 88 -5.43 -12.39 -11.96
C PHE A 88 -6.85 -12.24 -11.39
N PHE A 89 -7.69 -11.38 -11.96
CA PHE A 89 -9.07 -11.22 -11.48
C PHE A 89 -9.97 -12.41 -11.80
N ALA A 90 -9.68 -13.16 -12.86
CA ALA A 90 -10.38 -14.41 -13.15
C ALA A 90 -9.96 -15.47 -12.11
N PHE A 91 -8.65 -15.57 -11.84
CA PHE A 91 -8.12 -16.40 -10.76
C PHE A 91 -8.77 -16.06 -9.40
N LEU A 92 -8.84 -14.78 -9.03
CA LEU A 92 -9.50 -14.35 -7.80
C LEU A 92 -10.97 -14.76 -7.75
N ALA A 93 -11.69 -14.62 -8.87
CA ALA A 93 -13.10 -14.99 -8.92
C ALA A 93 -13.31 -16.50 -8.72
N GLU A 94 -12.42 -17.32 -9.28
CA GLU A 94 -12.43 -18.78 -9.11
C GLU A 94 -12.18 -19.17 -7.64
N VAL A 95 -11.13 -18.65 -7.01
CA VAL A 95 -10.73 -19.08 -5.66
C VAL A 95 -11.57 -18.46 -4.54
N THR A 96 -12.23 -17.32 -4.79
CA THR A 96 -13.06 -16.64 -3.77
C THR A 96 -14.56 -16.82 -4.00
N GLY A 97 -14.99 -17.25 -5.19
CA GLY A 97 -16.39 -17.28 -5.60
C GLY A 97 -17.01 -15.89 -5.81
N VAL A 98 -16.22 -14.81 -5.74
CA VAL A 98 -16.69 -13.43 -5.95
C VAL A 98 -16.51 -13.06 -7.43
N PRO A 99 -17.58 -12.72 -8.17
CA PRO A 99 -17.45 -12.37 -9.59
C PRO A 99 -16.51 -11.19 -9.83
N THR A 100 -15.74 -11.24 -10.91
CA THR A 100 -14.90 -10.11 -11.33
C THR A 100 -15.77 -8.88 -11.57
N PRO A 101 -15.56 -7.77 -10.84
CA PRO A 101 -16.37 -6.58 -11.04
C PRO A 101 -16.03 -5.89 -12.37
N ALA A 102 -17.01 -5.22 -12.98
CA ALA A 102 -16.76 -4.39 -14.15
C ALA A 102 -15.77 -3.26 -13.81
N VAL A 103 -14.79 -3.03 -14.68
CA VAL A 103 -13.73 -2.04 -14.45
C VAL A 103 -14.24 -0.59 -14.32
N THR A 104 -15.43 -0.32 -14.88
CA THR A 104 -16.12 0.98 -14.81
C THR A 104 -17.17 1.03 -13.69
N SER A 105 -17.30 -0.04 -12.89
CA SER A 105 -18.25 -0.04 -11.77
C SER A 105 -17.83 0.97 -10.71
N VAL A 106 -18.84 1.59 -10.08
CA VAL A 106 -18.66 2.55 -8.98
C VAL A 106 -17.71 2.03 -7.89
N PRO A 107 -17.87 0.82 -7.33
CA PRO A 107 -16.96 0.33 -6.28
C PRO A 107 -15.50 0.22 -6.76
N VAL A 108 -15.24 -0.23 -7.99
CA VAL A 108 -13.87 -0.35 -8.52
C VAL A 108 -13.25 1.02 -8.76
N VAL A 109 -13.99 1.95 -9.37
CA VAL A 109 -13.50 3.32 -9.61
C VAL A 109 -13.20 4.01 -8.28
N LEU A 110 -14.10 3.90 -7.30
CA LEU A 110 -13.87 4.44 -5.96
C LEU A 110 -12.65 3.80 -5.31
N LEU A 111 -12.51 2.47 -5.38
CA LEU A 111 -11.35 1.77 -4.82
C LEU A 111 -10.05 2.33 -5.39
N VAL A 112 -9.96 2.46 -6.72
CA VAL A 112 -8.77 3.00 -7.39
C VAL A 112 -8.49 4.44 -6.95
N VAL A 113 -9.51 5.30 -6.85
CA VAL A 113 -9.36 6.70 -6.44
C VAL A 113 -8.86 6.80 -5.00
N VAL A 114 -9.46 6.08 -4.05
CA VAL A 114 -9.12 6.18 -2.63
C VAL A 114 -7.84 5.41 -2.25
N SER A 115 -7.38 4.49 -3.11
CA SER A 115 -6.12 3.76 -2.95
C SER A 115 -5.00 4.35 -3.83
N ALA A 116 -4.83 3.81 -5.03
CA ALA A 116 -3.76 4.20 -5.96
C ALA A 116 -3.78 5.69 -6.30
N GLY A 117 -4.96 6.28 -6.49
CA GLY A 117 -5.14 7.71 -6.71
C GLY A 117 -4.66 8.55 -5.54
N ALA A 118 -4.96 8.14 -4.30
CA ALA A 118 -4.47 8.81 -3.10
C ALA A 118 -2.93 8.74 -2.99
N TRP A 119 -2.31 7.62 -3.37
CA TRP A 119 -0.85 7.48 -3.34
C TRP A 119 -0.14 8.44 -4.29
N LEU A 120 -0.77 8.88 -5.39
CA LEU A 120 -0.19 9.90 -6.29
C LEU A 120 -0.03 11.27 -5.62
N LEU A 121 -0.68 11.51 -4.47
CA LEU A 121 -0.54 12.75 -3.71
C LEU A 121 0.69 12.75 -2.79
N VAL A 122 1.36 11.59 -2.60
CA VAL A 122 2.54 11.47 -1.72
C VAL A 122 3.63 12.51 -2.03
N PRO A 123 4.07 12.71 -3.29
CA PRO A 123 5.14 13.67 -3.59
C PRO A 123 4.78 15.09 -3.14
N VAL A 124 3.56 15.53 -3.47
CA VAL A 124 3.08 16.88 -3.17
C VAL A 124 2.91 17.09 -1.66
N LEU A 125 2.29 16.14 -0.98
CA LEU A 125 1.99 16.23 0.45
C LEU A 125 3.27 16.16 1.31
N MET A 126 4.22 15.30 0.95
CA MET A 126 5.49 15.20 1.67
C MET A 126 6.42 16.39 1.39
N GLN A 127 6.45 16.94 0.17
CA GLN A 127 7.16 18.20 -0.12
C GLN A 127 6.61 19.36 0.70
N ARG A 128 5.29 19.42 0.87
CA ARG A 128 4.61 20.40 1.74
C ARG A 128 4.68 20.07 3.23
N ARG A 129 5.45 19.04 3.61
CA ARG A 129 5.65 18.59 5.00
C ARG A 129 4.33 18.31 5.75
N ARG A 130 3.29 17.88 5.02
CA ARG A 130 2.00 17.48 5.63
C ARG A 130 2.14 16.07 6.21
N PRO A 131 1.77 15.82 7.49
CA PRO A 131 1.90 14.51 8.11
C PRO A 131 1.19 13.39 7.34
N ILE A 132 0.04 13.71 6.73
CA ILE A 132 -0.75 12.77 5.93
C ILE A 132 0.02 12.26 4.68
N GLY A 133 0.99 13.02 4.17
CA GLY A 133 1.86 12.55 3.07
C GLY A 133 2.72 11.36 3.49
N ARG A 134 3.21 11.33 4.74
CA ARG A 134 4.00 10.20 5.27
C ARG A 134 3.11 8.98 5.54
N TYR A 135 1.89 9.20 6.04
CA TYR A 135 0.88 8.14 6.13
C TYR A 135 0.67 7.47 4.77
N LEU A 136 0.41 8.26 3.72
CA LEU A 136 0.19 7.72 2.36
C LEU A 136 1.44 7.01 1.81
N ALA A 137 2.64 7.48 2.14
CA ALA A 137 3.87 6.79 1.76
C ALA A 137 4.03 5.44 2.49
N TRP A 138 3.71 5.40 3.79
CA TRP A 138 3.71 4.17 4.58
C TRP A 138 2.70 3.15 4.05
N THR A 139 1.46 3.56 3.74
CA THR A 139 0.46 2.64 3.18
C THR A 139 0.82 2.20 1.77
N PHE A 140 1.37 3.09 0.94
CA PHE A 140 1.88 2.72 -0.38
C PHE A 140 2.93 1.61 -0.29
N PHE A 141 4.01 1.86 0.47
CA PHE A 141 5.09 0.86 0.57
C PHE A 141 4.68 -0.39 1.35
N ALA A 142 3.80 -0.29 2.35
CA ALA A 142 3.27 -1.46 3.04
C ALA A 142 2.38 -2.30 2.12
N SER A 143 1.56 -1.70 1.27
CA SER A 143 0.78 -2.46 0.28
C SER A 143 1.70 -3.17 -0.71
N MET A 144 2.65 -2.46 -1.32
CA MET A 144 3.57 -3.07 -2.28
C MET A 144 4.50 -4.12 -1.66
N GLY A 145 4.88 -3.93 -0.39
CA GLY A 145 5.87 -4.77 0.30
C GLY A 145 5.28 -5.87 1.18
N LEU A 146 4.00 -5.80 1.56
CA LEU A 146 3.35 -6.78 2.44
C LEU A 146 2.14 -7.42 1.75
N THR A 147 1.19 -6.62 1.25
CA THR A 147 -0.02 -7.15 0.59
C THR A 147 0.36 -8.00 -0.61
N GLU A 148 1.26 -7.50 -1.46
CA GLU A 148 1.58 -8.21 -2.71
C GLU A 148 2.32 -9.54 -2.51
N LEU A 149 2.89 -9.77 -1.33
CA LEU A 149 3.44 -11.09 -0.97
C LEU A 149 2.35 -12.17 -0.91
N ALA A 150 1.06 -11.81 -0.88
CA ALA A 150 -0.05 -12.75 -0.97
C ALA A 150 0.04 -13.66 -2.22
N HIS A 151 0.63 -13.17 -3.31
CA HIS A 151 0.96 -13.95 -4.51
C HIS A 151 1.80 -15.20 -4.22
N PHE A 152 2.63 -15.16 -3.17
CA PHE A 152 3.45 -16.27 -2.72
C PHE A 152 2.89 -16.97 -1.48
N LEU A 153 2.31 -16.20 -0.56
CA LEU A 153 2.03 -16.65 0.80
C LEU A 153 0.57 -17.04 1.04
N VAL A 154 -0.35 -16.58 0.19
CA VAL A 154 -1.80 -16.75 0.40
C VAL A 154 -2.44 -17.43 -0.80
N PHE A 155 -2.37 -16.83 -1.98
CA PHE A 155 -3.07 -17.32 -3.16
C PHE A 155 -2.72 -18.75 -3.58
N PRO A 156 -1.46 -19.22 -3.49
CA PRO A 156 -1.14 -20.62 -3.80
C PRO A 156 -1.86 -21.64 -2.91
N TRP A 157 -2.28 -21.25 -1.70
CA TRP A 157 -3.04 -22.12 -0.79
C TRP A 157 -4.55 -22.08 -1.03
N LEU A 158 -5.02 -21.11 -1.81
CA LEU A 158 -6.42 -21.00 -2.23
C LEU A 158 -6.66 -21.67 -3.59
N ASP A 159 -5.60 -21.91 -4.36
CA ASP A 159 -5.67 -22.62 -5.64
C ASP A 159 -5.90 -24.13 -5.42
N PRO A 160 -7.08 -24.65 -5.79
CA PRO A 160 -7.39 -26.08 -5.64
C PRO A 160 -6.58 -26.98 -6.58
N THR A 161 -5.96 -26.42 -7.63
CA THR A 161 -5.17 -27.17 -8.61
C THR A 161 -3.70 -27.30 -8.22
N GLY A 162 -3.21 -26.44 -7.32
CA GLY A 162 -1.83 -26.44 -6.83
C GLY A 162 -0.79 -26.12 -7.92
N ALA A 163 -1.18 -25.39 -8.98
CA ALA A 163 -0.46 -25.35 -10.26
C ALA A 163 0.80 -24.46 -10.29
N GLY A 164 1.24 -23.92 -9.16
CA GLY A 164 2.61 -23.40 -8.99
C GLY A 164 2.89 -21.98 -9.47
N TYR A 165 1.94 -21.30 -10.12
CA TYR A 165 2.07 -19.87 -10.46
C TYR A 165 0.76 -19.09 -10.28
N VAL A 166 0.83 -17.97 -9.56
CA VAL A 166 -0.26 -17.00 -9.42
C VAL A 166 0.14 -15.72 -10.18
N PRO A 167 -0.71 -15.21 -11.08
CA PRO A 167 -0.49 -13.94 -11.78
C PRO A 167 -0.06 -12.83 -10.83
N GLY A 168 1.11 -12.21 -11.05
CA GLY A 168 1.68 -11.19 -10.16
C GLY A 168 2.93 -11.63 -9.41
N MET A 169 3.20 -12.94 -9.31
CA MET A 169 4.41 -13.46 -8.63
C MET A 169 5.71 -12.89 -9.22
N TRP A 170 5.82 -12.75 -10.55
CA TRP A 170 7.10 -12.35 -11.16
C TRP A 170 7.47 -10.91 -10.83
N SER A 171 6.55 -9.97 -11.02
CA SER A 171 6.78 -8.56 -10.69
C SER A 171 6.97 -8.32 -9.19
N VAL A 172 6.34 -9.12 -8.32
CA VAL A 172 6.46 -8.98 -6.86
C VAL A 172 7.88 -9.21 -6.36
N ILE A 173 8.66 -10.08 -7.03
CA ILE A 173 10.07 -10.33 -6.69
C ILE A 173 10.89 -9.04 -6.70
N ALA A 174 10.60 -8.11 -7.60
CA ALA A 174 11.27 -6.81 -7.66
C ALA A 174 10.50 -5.72 -6.87
N LEU A 175 9.16 -5.74 -6.92
CA LEU A 175 8.31 -4.74 -6.29
C LEU A 175 8.44 -4.73 -4.77
N ALA A 176 8.39 -5.90 -4.11
CA ALA A 176 8.43 -5.95 -2.66
C ALA A 176 9.77 -5.43 -2.08
N PRO A 177 10.95 -5.82 -2.59
CA PRO A 177 12.21 -5.23 -2.16
C PRO A 177 12.31 -3.72 -2.41
N ALA A 178 11.79 -3.21 -3.52
CA ALA A 178 11.73 -1.77 -3.79
C ALA A 178 10.90 -1.04 -2.73
N ALA A 179 9.77 -1.64 -2.34
CA ALA A 179 8.91 -1.10 -1.31
C ALA A 179 9.56 -1.17 0.09
N TRP A 180 10.26 -2.25 0.41
CA TRP A 180 11.02 -2.39 1.66
C TRP A 180 12.15 -1.36 1.75
N TRP A 181 12.83 -1.08 0.65
CA TRP A 181 13.80 0.02 0.60
C TRP A 181 13.13 1.37 0.91
N GLY A 182 11.93 1.61 0.37
CA GLY A 182 11.11 2.77 0.72
C GLY A 182 10.75 2.86 2.20
N MET A 183 10.26 1.77 2.79
CA MET A 183 9.96 1.67 4.22
C MET A 183 11.20 1.89 5.09
N TRP A 184 12.35 1.34 4.69
CA TRP A 184 13.62 1.56 5.39
C TRP A 184 14.04 3.04 5.34
N ARG A 185 13.91 3.70 4.19
CA ARG A 185 14.18 5.16 4.07
C ARG A 185 13.20 5.97 4.91
N LEU A 186 11.91 5.60 4.96
CA LEU A 186 10.92 6.23 5.84
C LEU A 186 11.24 6.02 7.31
N ALA A 187 11.68 4.84 7.74
CA ALA A 187 11.93 4.55 9.15
C ALA A 187 13.14 5.30 9.72
N ARG A 188 14.05 5.78 8.87
CA ARG A 188 15.26 6.50 9.27
C ARG A 188 14.97 7.95 9.62
N ALA A 189 15.85 8.52 10.44
CA ALA A 189 15.84 9.95 10.70
C ALA A 189 15.95 10.72 9.37
N PRO A 190 15.20 11.84 9.22
CA PRO A 190 15.25 12.67 8.03
C PRO A 190 16.70 13.06 7.69
N SER A 191 17.12 12.95 6.42
CA SER A 191 18.39 13.55 6.02
C SER A 191 18.31 15.07 6.16
N ILE A 192 19.36 15.70 6.71
CA ILE A 192 19.48 17.16 6.68
C ILE A 192 19.77 17.54 5.23
N THR A 193 18.77 18.10 4.56
CA THR A 193 18.89 18.73 3.24
C THR A 193 19.01 20.24 3.41
#